data_AF-F8L5R4-F1
#
_entry.id   AF-F8L5R4-F1
#
_cell.length_a   1.000
_cell.length_b   1.000
_cell.length_c   1.000
_cell.angle_alpha   90.00
_cell.angle_beta   90.00
_cell.angle_gamma   90.00
#
_symmetry.space_group_name_H-M   'P 1'
#
loop_
_entity.id
_entity.type
_entity.pdbx_description
1 polymer ?
#
loop_
_entity_poly.entity_id
_entity_poly.type
_entity_poly.pdbx_seq_one_letter_code
_entity_poly.pdbx_strand_id
1 'polypeptide(L)'
;MNILPLVITFLLIFGAISISFVASQATDKTEGLAYQGRIRALRQAYNEVEEHIYDQLKESGEGRRTSNQTLSNSSDQTPEEKPYFRLTRMGSKHGALNLAFLTEKNLDNEWLREKAIQYLEEVYQEASFVQELKNPHWASELLDFFVAAQKKALKETQHFLPFDKLVPEGPLKEFYPKLIRGTNSFDPIRGKGYLPLERCITFSKRHTKPINFHFANPKLLTVFLGVEATEKIMRAEWPDGHPRKEASNVKNYALQIEELKTLLGDQFDKRLERIFDGKYHVKGKFSKQSVDLKTFISAQVVEESSPE
;
A
#
# COMPACT_ATOMS: atom_id res chain seq x y z
N MET A 1 -59.56 -26.03 23.22
CA MET A 1 -58.57 -26.53 22.23
C MET A 1 -57.18 -26.33 22.81
N ASN A 2 -56.34 -27.37 22.78
CA ASN A 2 -54.99 -27.29 23.33
C ASN A 2 -54.04 -26.68 22.29
N ILE A 3 -53.67 -25.41 22.46
CA ILE A 3 -52.88 -24.61 21.50
C ILE A 3 -51.37 -24.90 21.60
N LEU A 4 -50.96 -25.60 22.66
CA LEU A 4 -49.56 -25.92 22.96
C LEU A 4 -48.77 -26.52 21.78
N PRO A 5 -49.31 -27.50 21.00
CA PRO A 5 -48.58 -28.09 19.89
C PRO A 5 -48.27 -27.06 18.79
N LEU A 6 -49.22 -26.16 18.51
CA LEU A 6 -49.06 -25.10 17.51
C LEU A 6 -47.92 -24.14 17.90
N VAL A 7 -47.88 -23.74 19.17
CA VAL A 7 -46.85 -22.81 19.70
C VAL A 7 -45.47 -23.44 19.69
N ILE A 8 -45.35 -24.72 20.07
CA ILE A 8 -44.08 -25.45 20.01
C ILE A 8 -43.57 -25.56 18.56
N THR A 9 -44.46 -25.80 17.62
CA THR A 9 -44.10 -25.93 16.20
C THR A 9 -43.56 -24.59 15.65
N PHE A 10 -44.22 -23.48 15.96
CA PHE A 10 -43.72 -22.15 15.57
C PHE A 10 -42.38 -21.79 16.24
N LEU A 11 -42.20 -22.12 17.52
CA LEU A 11 -40.93 -21.92 18.22
C LEU A 11 -39.78 -22.70 17.58
N LEU A 12 -40.02 -23.93 17.16
CA LEU A 12 -39.03 -24.74 16.45
C LEU A 12 -38.69 -24.16 15.07
N ILE A 13 -39.69 -23.69 14.32
CA ILE A 13 -39.48 -23.05 13.01
C ILE A 13 -38.67 -21.76 13.16
N PHE A 14 -39.03 -20.87 14.09
CA PHE A 14 -38.30 -19.63 14.35
C PHE A 14 -36.88 -19.89 14.90
N GLY A 15 -36.71 -20.94 15.70
CA GLY A 15 -35.41 -21.39 16.19
C GLY A 15 -34.51 -21.82 15.03
N ALA A 16 -35.02 -22.65 14.12
CA ALA A 16 -34.27 -23.11 12.95
C ALA A 16 -33.89 -21.94 12.02
N ILE A 17 -34.81 -21.02 11.74
CA ILE A 17 -34.55 -19.83 10.92
C ILE A 17 -33.47 -18.93 11.57
N SER A 18 -33.55 -18.70 12.88
CA SER A 18 -32.55 -17.89 13.59
C SER A 18 -31.16 -18.52 13.56
N ILE A 19 -31.06 -19.84 13.74
CA ILE A 19 -29.80 -20.57 13.65
C ILE A 19 -29.20 -20.46 12.24
N SER A 20 -30.02 -20.62 11.20
CA SER A 20 -29.56 -20.46 9.81
C SER A 20 -29.05 -19.04 9.52
N PHE A 21 -29.71 -18.00 10.04
CA PHE A 21 -29.26 -16.61 9.86
C PHE A 21 -27.91 -16.35 10.53
N VAL A 22 -27.74 -16.82 11.76
CA VAL A 22 -26.47 -16.68 12.50
C VAL A 22 -25.35 -17.46 11.82
N ALA A 23 -25.64 -18.67 11.34
CA ALA A 23 -24.68 -19.48 10.59
C ALA A 23 -24.25 -18.78 9.29
N SER A 24 -25.20 -18.28 8.48
CA SER A 24 -24.91 -17.54 7.25
C SER A 24 -24.01 -16.33 7.52
N GLN A 25 -24.31 -15.56 8.56
CA GLN A 25 -23.54 -14.36 8.90
C GLN A 25 -22.11 -14.70 9.36
N ALA A 26 -21.94 -15.83 10.06
CA ALA A 26 -20.62 -16.35 10.44
C ALA A 26 -19.84 -16.83 9.20
N THR A 27 -20.51 -17.50 8.26
CA THR A 27 -19.93 -17.95 6.99
C THR A 27 -19.49 -16.77 6.13
N ASP A 28 -20.34 -15.76 5.92
CA ASP A 28 -20.00 -14.55 5.16
C ASP A 28 -18.81 -13.80 5.76
N LYS A 29 -18.75 -13.75 7.10
CA LYS A 29 -17.63 -13.15 7.82
C LYS A 29 -16.33 -13.94 7.63
N THR A 30 -16.40 -15.26 7.71
CA THR A 30 -15.22 -16.14 7.54
C THR A 30 -14.74 -16.18 6.09
N GLU A 31 -15.63 -16.24 5.11
CA GLU A 31 -15.30 -16.08 3.70
C GLU A 31 -14.69 -14.71 3.40
N GLY A 32 -15.26 -13.64 3.96
CA GLY A 32 -14.69 -12.30 3.85
C GLY A 32 -13.27 -12.22 4.41
N LEU A 33 -13.01 -12.85 5.56
CA LEU A 33 -11.67 -12.93 6.16
C LEU A 33 -10.71 -13.79 5.32
N ALA A 34 -11.16 -14.93 4.81
CA ALA A 34 -10.38 -15.82 3.95
C ALA A 34 -10.01 -15.14 2.62
N TYR A 35 -10.97 -14.43 2.03
CA TYR A 35 -10.77 -13.63 0.83
C TYR A 35 -9.75 -12.51 1.08
N GLN A 36 -9.88 -11.78 2.19
CA GLN A 36 -8.89 -10.78 2.61
C GLN A 36 -7.50 -11.40 2.81
N GLY A 37 -7.42 -12.56 3.44
CA GLY A 37 -6.18 -13.30 3.65
C GLY A 37 -5.52 -13.68 2.33
N ARG A 38 -6.28 -14.23 1.37
CA ARG A 38 -5.79 -14.59 0.04
C ARG A 38 -5.28 -13.38 -0.74
N ILE A 39 -6.05 -12.30 -0.75
CA ILE A 39 -5.65 -11.07 -1.44
C ILE A 39 -4.39 -10.47 -0.79
N ARG A 40 -4.29 -10.51 0.54
CA ARG A 40 -3.09 -10.08 1.27
C ARG A 40 -1.88 -10.93 0.92
N ALA A 41 -2.02 -12.25 0.84
CA ALA A 41 -0.95 -13.16 0.47
C ALA A 41 -0.45 -12.93 -0.97
N LEU A 42 -1.37 -12.80 -1.94
CA LEU A 42 -1.01 -12.46 -3.32
C LEU A 42 -0.30 -11.12 -3.41
N ARG A 43 -0.83 -10.10 -2.70
CA ARG A 43 -0.20 -8.79 -2.59
C ARG A 43 1.20 -8.86 -2.01
N GLN A 44 1.39 -9.67 -0.98
CA GLN A 44 2.69 -9.87 -0.34
C GLN A 44 3.68 -10.53 -1.31
N ALA A 45 3.27 -11.55 -2.05
CA ALA A 45 4.13 -12.19 -3.04
C ALA A 45 4.59 -11.22 -4.15
N TYR A 46 3.67 -10.42 -4.70
CA TYR A 46 4.04 -9.36 -5.67
C TYR A 46 5.01 -8.35 -5.06
N ASN A 47 4.85 -8.02 -3.78
CA ASN A 47 5.75 -7.09 -3.10
C ASN A 47 7.14 -7.65 -2.89
N GLU A 48 7.25 -8.93 -2.53
CA GLU A 48 8.54 -9.57 -2.33
C GLU A 48 9.33 -9.60 -3.64
N VAL A 49 8.65 -9.84 -4.77
CA VAL A 49 9.24 -9.74 -6.11
C VAL A 49 9.69 -8.31 -6.40
N GLU A 50 8.85 -7.30 -6.15
CA GLU A 50 9.23 -5.89 -6.34
C GLU A 50 10.40 -5.45 -5.44
N GLU A 51 10.41 -5.86 -4.17
CA GLU A 51 11.46 -5.54 -3.19
C GLU A 51 12.78 -6.17 -3.59
N HIS A 52 12.76 -7.42 -4.01
CA HIS A 52 13.95 -8.12 -4.49
C HIS A 52 14.53 -7.45 -5.75
N ILE A 53 13.68 -7.10 -6.73
CA ILE A 53 14.12 -6.37 -7.93
C ILE A 53 14.71 -5.01 -7.54
N TYR A 54 14.06 -4.29 -6.62
CA TYR A 54 14.55 -2.99 -6.18
C TYR A 54 15.90 -3.06 -5.47
N ASP A 55 16.07 -4.00 -4.54
CA ASP A 55 17.30 -4.16 -3.77
C ASP A 55 18.46 -4.62 -4.65
N GLN A 56 18.24 -5.56 -5.56
CA GLN A 56 19.23 -5.94 -6.57
C GLN A 56 19.69 -4.74 -7.41
N LEU A 57 18.76 -3.87 -7.81
CA LEU A 57 19.09 -2.67 -8.58
C LEU A 57 19.77 -1.58 -7.74
N LYS A 58 19.53 -1.56 -6.43
CA LYS A 58 20.22 -0.68 -5.48
C LYS A 58 21.69 -1.08 -5.36
N GLU A 59 21.95 -2.38 -5.20
CA GLU A 59 23.30 -2.94 -5.09
C GLU A 59 24.07 -2.85 -6.42
N SER A 60 23.40 -3.00 -7.56
CA SER A 60 24.02 -2.86 -8.89
C SER A 60 24.47 -1.43 -9.23
N GLY A 61 24.12 -0.43 -8.41
CA GLY A 61 24.58 0.95 -8.54
C GLY A 61 26.01 1.18 -8.04
N GLU A 62 26.58 0.27 -7.24
CA GLU A 62 27.92 0.41 -6.66
C GLU A 62 28.93 -0.66 -7.12
N GLY A 63 28.53 -1.62 -7.96
CA GLY A 63 29.42 -2.70 -8.38
C GLY A 63 29.12 -3.21 -9.78
N ARG A 64 30.12 -3.08 -10.66
CA ARG A 64 30.36 -3.77 -11.93
C ARG A 64 29.36 -4.86 -12.37
N ARG A 65 28.95 -4.72 -13.65
CA ARG A 65 28.70 -5.78 -14.65
C ARG A 65 29.09 -7.20 -14.22
N THR A 66 28.12 -8.11 -14.23
CA THR A 66 28.01 -9.37 -15.01
C THR A 66 26.68 -10.00 -14.58
N SER A 67 25.82 -10.47 -15.47
CA SER A 67 25.97 -11.72 -16.20
C SER A 67 24.87 -11.79 -17.25
N ASN A 68 25.25 -12.12 -18.48
CA ASN A 68 24.34 -12.51 -19.55
C ASN A 68 23.51 -13.73 -19.10
N GLN A 69 22.19 -13.63 -19.15
CA GLN A 69 21.35 -14.79 -19.40
C GLN A 69 20.38 -14.45 -20.52
N THR A 70 20.76 -14.97 -21.68
CA THR A 70 19.96 -15.10 -22.89
C THR A 70 18.75 -15.96 -22.59
N LEU A 71 17.54 -15.43 -22.76
CA LEU A 71 16.34 -16.24 -22.95
C LEU A 71 15.60 -15.73 -24.19
N SER A 72 15.90 -16.44 -25.28
CA SER A 72 14.97 -16.98 -26.27
C SER A 72 13.80 -16.09 -26.72
N ASN A 73 13.90 -15.71 -28.00
CA ASN A 73 12.81 -15.27 -28.86
C ASN A 73 11.51 -16.05 -28.64
N SER A 74 10.40 -15.33 -28.50
CA SER A 74 9.08 -15.81 -28.91
C SER A 74 8.28 -14.67 -29.53
N SER A 75 7.99 -14.89 -30.81
CA SER A 75 6.82 -14.49 -31.60
C SER A 75 6.22 -13.09 -31.45
N ASP A 76 6.15 -12.40 -32.59
CA ASP A 76 5.13 -11.43 -33.01
C ASP A 76 3.90 -11.36 -32.10
N GLN A 77 4.01 -10.54 -31.06
CA GLN A 77 2.86 -9.89 -30.47
C GLN A 77 2.93 -8.46 -31.00
N THR A 78 1.84 -7.99 -31.62
CA THR A 78 1.57 -6.55 -31.76
C THR A 78 2.01 -5.89 -30.46
N PRO A 79 2.87 -4.85 -30.49
CA PRO A 79 3.41 -4.30 -29.26
C PRO A 79 2.22 -3.86 -28.41
N GLU A 80 1.93 -4.60 -27.35
CA GLU A 80 1.05 -4.09 -26.29
C GLU A 80 1.67 -2.75 -25.92
N GLU A 81 0.89 -1.67 -26.09
CA GLU A 81 1.29 -0.35 -25.63
C GLU A 81 1.72 -0.51 -24.19
N LYS A 82 3.04 -0.48 -23.96
CA LYS A 82 3.57 -0.72 -22.62
C LYS A 82 3.03 0.41 -21.76
N PRO A 83 2.17 0.12 -20.77
CA PRO A 83 1.57 1.18 -19.98
C PRO A 83 2.68 1.92 -19.22
N TYR A 84 2.55 3.24 -19.12
CA TYR A 84 3.53 4.09 -18.44
C TYR A 84 3.80 3.57 -17.03
N PHE A 85 5.07 3.31 -16.72
CA PHE A 85 5.47 2.57 -15.52
C PHE A 85 4.98 3.20 -14.20
N ARG A 86 4.79 4.53 -14.14
CA ARG A 86 4.26 5.18 -12.93
C ARG A 86 2.78 4.90 -12.70
N LEU A 87 2.02 4.66 -13.77
CA LEU A 87 0.61 4.28 -13.68
C LEU A 87 0.49 2.83 -13.20
N THR A 88 1.29 1.91 -13.72
CA THR A 88 1.26 0.51 -13.29
C THR A 88 1.77 0.30 -11.86
N ARG A 89 2.64 1.18 -11.37
CA ARG A 89 3.13 1.15 -9.99
C ARG A 89 2.19 1.80 -8.98
N MET A 90 1.06 2.36 -9.42
CA MET A 90 0.03 2.80 -8.48
C MET A 90 -0.47 1.58 -7.71
N GLY A 91 -0.08 1.48 -6.44
CA GLY A 91 -0.31 0.29 -5.62
C GLY A 91 0.97 -0.41 -5.14
N SER A 92 2.14 -0.08 -5.68
CA SER A 92 3.42 -0.61 -5.18
C SER A 92 3.68 -0.12 -3.76
N LYS A 93 4.11 -1.04 -2.87
CA LYS A 93 4.47 -0.70 -1.49
C LYS A 93 5.66 0.26 -1.43
N HIS A 94 6.55 0.21 -2.42
CA HIS A 94 7.67 1.16 -2.54
C HIS A 94 7.21 2.55 -2.97
N GLY A 95 6.05 2.66 -3.61
CA GLY A 95 5.40 3.93 -3.94
C GLY A 95 4.55 4.51 -2.82
N ALA A 96 4.41 3.80 -1.69
CA ALA A 96 3.64 4.26 -0.56
C ALA A 96 4.36 5.40 0.18
N LEU A 97 3.59 6.39 0.64
CA LEU A 97 4.07 7.48 1.48
C LEU A 97 4.42 6.93 2.87
N ASN A 98 5.67 7.07 3.29
CA ASN A 98 6.13 6.59 4.58
C ASN A 98 5.85 7.60 5.69
N LEU A 99 4.85 7.29 6.52
CA LEU A 99 4.40 8.11 7.63
C LEU A 99 5.18 7.86 8.92
N ALA A 100 6.14 6.92 8.94
CA ALA A 100 7.03 6.71 10.09
C ALA A 100 7.71 8.03 10.53
N PHE A 101 8.03 8.90 9.58
CA PHE A 101 8.64 10.21 9.81
C PHE A 101 7.76 11.15 10.64
N LEU A 102 6.43 11.06 10.55
CA LEU A 102 5.50 11.85 11.38
C LEU A 102 5.50 11.42 12.86
N THR A 103 6.09 10.26 13.16
CA THR A 103 6.24 9.79 14.54
C THR A 103 7.49 10.35 15.24
N GLU A 104 8.41 10.96 14.48
CA GLU A 104 9.68 11.48 14.99
C GLU A 104 9.59 12.95 15.42
N LYS A 105 10.38 13.35 16.42
CA LYS A 105 10.33 14.71 16.99
C LYS A 105 11.13 15.77 16.21
N ASN A 106 12.00 15.37 15.29
CA ASN A 106 13.02 16.25 14.69
C ASN A 106 12.72 16.71 13.27
N LEU A 107 11.50 16.50 12.80
CA LEU A 107 11.09 16.78 11.44
C LEU A 107 10.06 17.91 11.41
N ASP A 108 10.11 18.68 10.33
CA ASP A 108 9.11 19.69 9.99
C ASP A 108 7.81 18.95 9.61
N ASN A 109 7.17 18.38 10.62
CA ASN A 109 6.12 17.38 10.53
C ASN A 109 4.82 17.96 9.97
N GLU A 110 4.62 19.26 10.10
CA GLU A 110 3.38 19.93 9.69
C GLU A 110 3.22 19.87 8.17
N TRP A 111 4.24 20.24 7.40
CA TRP A 111 4.18 20.17 5.95
C TRP A 111 4.02 18.73 5.43
N LEU A 112 4.76 17.77 5.98
CA LEU A 112 4.60 16.35 5.59
C LEU A 112 3.20 15.82 5.97
N ARG A 113 2.64 16.28 7.09
CA ARG A 113 1.28 15.95 7.53
C ARG A 113 0.25 16.52 6.58
N GLU A 114 0.37 17.79 6.19
CA GLU A 114 -0.50 18.42 5.18
C GLU A 114 -0.47 17.65 3.85
N LYS A 115 0.73 17.30 3.38
CA LYS A 115 0.88 16.51 2.15
C LYS A 115 0.32 15.10 2.28
N ALA A 116 0.44 14.47 3.45
CA ALA A 116 -0.17 13.17 3.70
C ALA A 116 -1.71 13.23 3.67
N ILE A 117 -2.30 14.30 4.23
CA ILE A 117 -3.75 14.54 4.20
C ILE A 117 -4.22 14.73 2.75
N GLN A 118 -3.59 15.66 2.03
CA GLN A 118 -3.89 15.92 0.61
C GLN A 118 -3.79 14.65 -0.24
N TYR A 119 -2.79 13.81 0.02
CA TYR A 119 -2.62 12.57 -0.71
C TYR A 119 -3.70 11.52 -0.41
N LEU A 120 -4.13 11.39 0.84
CA LEU A 120 -5.25 10.50 1.18
C LEU A 120 -6.55 10.97 0.51
N GLU A 121 -6.81 12.28 0.53
CA GLU A 121 -7.96 12.88 -0.15
C GLU A 121 -7.92 12.60 -1.65
N GLU A 122 -6.81 12.89 -2.32
CA GLU A 122 -6.66 12.69 -3.77
C GLU A 122 -6.82 11.22 -4.20
N VAL A 123 -6.33 10.28 -3.38
CA VAL A 123 -6.44 8.86 -3.69
C VAL A 123 -7.87 8.35 -3.54
N TYR A 124 -8.61 8.84 -2.54
CA TYR A 124 -9.94 8.31 -2.19
C TYR A 124 -11.11 9.25 -2.54
N GLN A 125 -10.88 10.38 -3.22
CA GLN A 125 -11.92 11.37 -3.55
C GLN A 125 -13.11 10.78 -4.32
N GLU A 126 -12.84 9.78 -5.17
CA GLU A 126 -13.87 9.11 -5.99
C GLU A 126 -14.50 7.90 -5.30
N ALA A 127 -14.04 7.55 -4.09
CA ALA A 127 -14.58 6.41 -3.37
C ALA A 127 -15.96 6.75 -2.79
N SER A 128 -16.99 6.00 -3.20
CA SER A 128 -18.38 6.25 -2.78
C SER A 128 -18.54 6.33 -1.26
N PHE A 129 -17.79 5.50 -0.53
CA PHE A 129 -17.85 5.47 0.92
C PHE A 129 -17.26 6.72 1.60
N VAL A 130 -16.35 7.45 0.94
CA VAL A 130 -15.84 8.74 1.43
C VAL A 130 -16.90 9.82 1.21
N GLN A 131 -17.61 9.77 0.08
CA GLN A 131 -18.71 10.68 -0.22
C GLN A 131 -19.89 10.48 0.76
N GLU A 132 -20.14 9.24 1.18
CA GLU A 132 -21.15 8.88 2.20
C GLU A 132 -20.80 9.40 3.60
N LEU A 133 -19.50 9.53 3.93
CA LEU A 133 -19.01 9.84 5.27
C LEU A 133 -19.43 11.24 5.76
N LYS A 134 -19.77 12.17 4.84
CA LYS A 134 -20.13 13.58 5.11
C LYS A 134 -19.19 14.32 6.08
N ASN A 135 -17.98 13.80 6.32
CA ASN A 135 -16.97 14.39 7.18
C ASN A 135 -15.85 14.95 6.28
N PRO A 136 -15.72 16.27 6.12
CA PRO A 136 -14.65 16.87 5.31
C PRO A 136 -13.25 16.70 5.93
N HIS A 137 -13.15 16.34 7.21
CA HIS A 137 -11.88 16.22 7.93
C HIS A 137 -11.41 14.77 8.13
N TRP A 138 -12.06 13.82 7.47
CA TRP A 138 -11.81 12.38 7.64
C TRP A 138 -10.34 12.00 7.47
N ALA A 139 -9.65 12.58 6.49
CA ALA A 139 -8.26 12.27 6.19
C ALA A 139 -7.32 12.76 7.30
N SER A 140 -7.59 13.95 7.84
CA SER A 140 -6.86 14.49 9.00
C SER A 140 -7.09 13.64 10.24
N GLU A 141 -8.34 13.33 10.57
CA GLU A 141 -8.70 12.49 11.73
C GLU A 141 -8.07 11.10 11.65
N LEU A 142 -8.12 10.48 10.48
CA LEU A 142 -7.54 9.17 10.23
C LEU A 142 -6.01 9.20 10.40
N LEU A 143 -5.36 10.24 9.87
CA LEU A 143 -3.91 10.40 9.98
C LEU A 143 -3.47 10.63 11.43
N ASP A 144 -4.18 11.49 12.17
CA ASP A 144 -3.88 11.77 13.58
C ASP A 144 -4.06 10.51 14.43
N PHE A 145 -5.12 9.74 14.17
CA PHE A 145 -5.34 8.45 14.79
C PHE A 145 -4.16 7.49 14.55
N PHE A 146 -3.71 7.33 13.29
CA PHE A 146 -2.56 6.46 13.00
C PHE A 146 -1.29 6.92 13.70
N VAL A 147 -0.97 8.21 13.62
CA VAL A 147 0.25 8.74 14.22
C VAL A 147 0.23 8.57 15.74
N ALA A 148 -0.91 8.81 16.39
CA ALA A 148 -1.06 8.62 17.83
C ALA A 148 -0.94 7.14 18.23
N ALA A 149 -1.65 6.25 17.54
CA ALA A 149 -1.62 4.82 17.81
C ALA A 149 -0.22 4.22 17.58
N GLN A 150 0.47 4.64 16.51
CA GLN A 150 1.84 4.19 16.23
C GLN A 150 2.85 4.76 17.22
N LYS A 151 2.73 6.02 17.65
CA LYS A 151 3.57 6.58 18.72
C LYS A 151 3.42 5.82 20.03
N LYS A 152 2.19 5.39 20.37
CA LYS A 152 1.93 4.55 21.54
C LYS A 152 2.58 3.17 21.38
N ALA A 153 2.34 2.50 20.25
CA ALA A 153 2.90 1.19 19.97
C ALA A 153 4.43 1.17 19.97
N LEU A 154 5.08 2.21 19.43
CA LEU A 154 6.53 2.34 19.44
C LEU A 154 7.10 2.45 20.86
N LYS A 155 6.39 3.08 21.80
CA LYS A 155 6.82 3.16 23.20
C LYS A 155 6.73 1.80 23.90
N GLU A 156 5.69 1.02 23.59
CA GLU A 156 5.40 -0.25 24.27
C GLU A 156 6.16 -1.44 23.66
N THR A 157 6.23 -1.51 22.33
CA THR A 157 6.70 -2.69 21.61
C THR A 157 7.95 -2.44 20.75
N GLN A 158 8.39 -1.18 20.64
CA GLN A 158 9.48 -0.76 19.73
C GLN A 158 9.23 -1.02 18.23
N HIS A 159 8.04 -1.49 17.86
CA HIS A 159 7.64 -1.79 16.49
C HIS A 159 6.38 -1.03 16.09
N PHE A 160 6.19 -0.86 14.78
CA PHE A 160 4.94 -0.31 14.24
C PHE A 160 3.89 -1.41 14.15
N LEU A 161 2.64 -1.07 14.44
CA LEU A 161 1.51 -1.97 14.28
C LEU A 161 1.10 -2.04 12.81
N PRO A 162 0.66 -3.21 12.33
CA PRO A 162 0.00 -3.33 11.04
C PRO A 162 -1.38 -2.65 11.07
N PHE A 163 -1.84 -2.16 9.92
CA PHE A 163 -3.07 -1.36 9.82
C PHE A 163 -4.35 -2.11 10.26
N ASP A 164 -4.41 -3.43 10.10
CA ASP A 164 -5.53 -4.25 10.60
C ASP A 164 -5.69 -4.20 12.13
N LYS A 165 -4.64 -3.82 12.87
CA LYS A 165 -4.69 -3.60 14.32
C LYS A 165 -5.00 -2.15 14.71
N LEU A 166 -5.10 -1.23 13.74
CA LEU A 166 -5.33 0.19 13.95
C LEU A 166 -6.78 0.55 13.63
N VAL A 167 -7.73 0.11 14.44
CA VAL A 167 -9.15 0.38 14.19
C VAL A 167 -9.54 1.74 14.80
N PRO A 168 -9.93 2.75 14.00
CA PRO A 168 -10.38 4.04 14.52
C PRO A 168 -11.76 3.92 15.17
N GLU A 169 -12.09 4.88 16.03
CA GLU A 169 -13.41 5.00 16.65
C GLU A 169 -14.31 5.94 15.84
N GLY A 170 -15.58 6.06 16.25
CA GLY A 170 -16.54 6.98 15.66
C GLY A 170 -16.92 6.65 14.21
N PRO A 171 -17.31 7.66 13.39
CA PRO A 171 -17.76 7.48 12.01
C PRO A 171 -16.74 6.78 11.11
N LEU A 172 -15.43 6.96 11.38
CA LEU A 172 -14.38 6.30 10.61
C LEU A 172 -14.40 4.78 10.76
N LYS A 173 -14.89 4.25 11.88
CA LYS A 173 -14.93 2.80 12.17
C LYS A 173 -15.72 2.02 11.13
N GLU A 174 -16.81 2.58 10.64
CA GLU A 174 -17.72 1.91 9.70
C GLU A 174 -17.09 1.71 8.31
N PHE A 175 -16.23 2.65 7.91
CA PHE A 175 -15.65 2.68 6.58
C PHE A 175 -14.17 2.27 6.55
N TYR A 176 -13.52 2.19 7.72
CA TYR A 176 -12.16 1.69 7.86
C TYR A 176 -11.92 0.32 7.21
N PRO A 177 -12.82 -0.67 7.34
CA PRO A 177 -12.64 -1.95 6.65
C PRO A 177 -12.62 -1.80 5.12
N LYS A 178 -13.38 -0.84 4.56
CA LYS A 178 -13.39 -0.56 3.12
C LYS A 178 -12.04 0.03 2.68
N LEU A 179 -11.50 1.00 3.44
CA LEU A 179 -10.16 1.58 3.21
C LEU A 179 -9.05 0.51 3.23
N ILE A 180 -9.08 -0.38 4.22
CA ILE A 180 -8.07 -1.43 4.37
C ILE A 180 -8.13 -2.44 3.23
N ARG A 181 -9.34 -2.82 2.80
CA ARG A 181 -9.54 -3.81 1.73
C ARG A 181 -9.12 -3.27 0.37
N GLY A 182 -9.44 -2.01 0.07
CA GLY A 182 -9.44 -1.51 -1.30
C GLY A 182 -10.55 -2.17 -2.13
N THR A 183 -10.49 -2.02 -3.45
CA THR A 183 -11.33 -2.77 -4.40
C THR A 183 -10.53 -3.86 -5.12
N ASN A 184 -11.20 -4.95 -5.46
CA ASN A 184 -10.58 -6.05 -6.21
C ASN A 184 -10.44 -5.73 -7.70
N SER A 185 -11.29 -4.85 -8.22
CA SER A 185 -11.27 -4.34 -9.59
C SER A 185 -10.43 -3.07 -9.72
N PHE A 186 -9.51 -2.83 -8.79
CA PHE A 186 -8.66 -1.66 -8.86
C PHE A 186 -7.81 -1.71 -10.13
N ASP A 187 -8.00 -0.73 -11.00
CA ASP A 187 -7.26 -0.55 -12.24
C ASP A 187 -6.80 0.90 -12.31
N PRO A 188 -5.50 1.17 -12.08
CA PRO A 188 -4.96 2.52 -12.05
C PRO A 188 -4.94 3.17 -13.44
N ILE A 189 -4.93 2.38 -14.51
CA ILE A 189 -4.90 2.88 -15.89
C ILE A 189 -6.32 3.32 -16.29
N ARG A 190 -7.32 2.51 -15.95
CA ARG A 190 -8.72 2.79 -16.25
C ARG A 190 -9.42 3.68 -15.22
N GLY A 191 -8.70 4.10 -14.16
CA GLY A 191 -9.28 4.87 -13.06
C GLY A 191 -10.40 4.13 -12.34
N LYS A 192 -10.37 2.80 -12.29
CA LYS A 192 -11.44 2.00 -11.68
C LYS A 192 -11.07 1.61 -10.27
N GLY A 193 -12.03 1.78 -9.36
CA GLY A 193 -11.89 1.35 -7.97
C GLY A 193 -10.89 2.21 -7.19
N TYR A 194 -10.63 1.81 -5.94
CA TYR A 194 -9.70 2.49 -5.06
C TYR A 194 -8.67 1.52 -4.47
N LEU A 195 -7.50 2.07 -4.16
CA LEU A 195 -6.38 1.34 -3.60
C LEU A 195 -6.66 0.91 -2.16
N PRO A 196 -6.06 -0.20 -1.70
CA PRO A 196 -5.98 -0.53 -0.28
C PRO A 196 -5.05 0.46 0.44
N LEU A 197 -5.39 0.83 1.67
CA LEU A 197 -4.66 1.81 2.47
C LEU A 197 -3.16 1.49 2.62
N GLU A 198 -2.82 0.21 2.81
CA GLU A 198 -1.44 -0.29 2.93
C GLU A 198 -0.57 -0.06 1.68
N ARG A 199 -1.20 0.25 0.54
CA ARG A 199 -0.52 0.60 -0.71
C ARG A 199 -0.35 2.11 -0.91
N CYS A 200 -1.13 2.90 -0.18
CA CYS A 200 -1.04 4.35 -0.20
C CYS A 200 -0.01 4.84 0.81
N ILE A 201 -0.07 4.30 2.03
CA ILE A 201 0.74 4.74 3.16
C ILE A 201 1.42 3.56 3.86
N THR A 202 2.57 3.81 4.48
CA THR A 202 3.32 2.80 5.22
C THR A 202 3.94 3.39 6.49
N PHE A 203 4.15 2.54 7.49
CA PHE A 203 4.97 2.86 8.67
C PHE A 203 6.16 1.90 8.67
N SER A 204 7.15 2.17 7.81
CA SER A 204 8.30 1.27 7.60
C SER A 204 9.59 1.94 8.03
N LYS A 205 10.35 1.26 8.89
CA LYS A 205 11.72 1.65 9.25
C LYS A 205 12.75 1.27 8.18
N ARG A 206 12.38 0.38 7.23
CA ARG A 206 13.29 -0.08 6.17
C ARG A 206 13.56 1.00 5.12
N HIS A 207 12.63 1.93 4.94
CA HIS A 207 12.80 3.01 3.96
C HIS A 207 13.46 4.22 4.62
N THR A 208 14.53 4.70 4.00
CA THR A 208 15.33 5.86 4.48
C THR A 208 14.74 7.21 4.11
N LYS A 209 13.56 7.24 3.47
CA LYS A 209 12.95 8.47 2.95
C LYS A 209 11.42 8.44 3.03
N PRO A 210 10.75 9.59 3.22
CA PRO A 210 9.29 9.69 3.22
C PRO A 210 8.68 9.24 1.89
N ILE A 211 9.36 9.51 0.76
CA ILE A 211 8.88 9.15 -0.58
C ILE A 211 10.00 8.51 -1.38
N ASN A 212 9.72 7.37 -2.02
CA ASN A 212 10.61 6.85 -3.04
C ASN A 212 10.26 7.41 -4.43
N PHE A 213 10.96 8.46 -4.86
CA PHE A 213 10.73 9.12 -6.15
C PHE A 213 10.54 8.15 -7.33
N HIS A 214 11.40 7.14 -7.46
CA HIS A 214 11.33 6.18 -8.58
C HIS A 214 10.04 5.35 -8.62
N PHE A 215 9.34 5.21 -7.48
CA PHE A 215 8.09 4.45 -7.35
C PHE A 215 6.89 5.33 -7.04
N ALA A 216 7.09 6.63 -6.86
CA ALA A 216 6.02 7.57 -6.61
C ALA A 216 5.07 7.59 -7.81
N ASN A 217 3.80 7.28 -7.55
CA ASN A 217 2.74 7.37 -8.55
C ASN A 217 2.41 8.84 -8.86
N PRO A 218 1.70 9.13 -9.96
CA PRO A 218 1.43 10.51 -10.38
C PRO A 218 0.69 11.33 -9.32
N LYS A 219 -0.31 10.75 -8.62
CA LYS A 219 -1.05 11.45 -7.55
C LYS A 219 -0.11 11.89 -6.43
N LEU A 220 0.81 11.03 -6.01
CA LEU A 220 1.80 11.37 -4.99
C LEU A 220 2.76 12.47 -5.46
N LEU A 221 3.21 12.42 -6.72
CA LEU A 221 4.04 13.48 -7.29
C LEU A 221 3.27 14.81 -7.36
N THR A 222 2.01 14.81 -7.79
CA THR A 222 1.17 16.00 -7.89
C THR A 222 0.97 16.67 -6.54
N VAL A 223 0.75 15.89 -5.48
CA VAL A 223 0.60 16.44 -4.13
C VAL A 223 1.89 17.14 -3.68
N PHE A 224 3.06 16.56 -3.92
CA PHE A 224 4.34 17.11 -3.43
C PHE A 224 4.95 18.18 -4.32
N LEU A 225 4.76 18.10 -5.64
CA LEU A 225 5.43 18.95 -6.64
C LEU A 225 4.47 19.87 -7.38
N GLY A 226 3.16 19.62 -7.30
CA GLY A 226 2.14 20.30 -8.10
C GLY A 226 1.92 19.64 -9.47
N VAL A 227 0.82 20.02 -10.11
CA VAL A 227 0.37 19.48 -11.41
C VAL A 227 1.41 19.75 -12.50
N GLU A 228 1.86 21.01 -12.63
CA GLU A 228 2.79 21.43 -13.69
C GLU A 228 4.11 20.65 -13.64
N ALA A 229 4.72 20.54 -12.46
CA ALA A 229 5.96 19.81 -12.26
C ALA A 229 5.78 18.30 -12.53
N THR A 230 4.65 17.74 -12.12
CA THR A 230 4.33 16.32 -12.37
C THR A 230 4.22 16.05 -13.87
N GLU A 231 3.52 16.91 -14.61
CA GLU A 231 3.42 16.78 -16.07
C GLU A 231 4.78 16.88 -16.76
N LYS A 232 5.64 17.82 -16.33
CA LYS A 232 7.01 17.94 -16.87
C LYS A 232 7.81 16.66 -16.66
N ILE A 233 7.74 16.07 -15.46
CA ILE A 233 8.41 14.80 -15.15
C ILE A 233 7.86 13.69 -16.03
N MET A 234 6.53 13.58 -16.15
CA MET A 234 5.90 12.54 -16.96
C MET A 234 6.29 12.63 -18.44
N ARG A 235 6.30 13.84 -19.02
CA ARG A 235 6.74 14.04 -20.40
C ARG A 235 8.23 13.76 -20.60
N ALA A 236 9.06 14.07 -19.61
CA ALA A 236 10.49 13.79 -19.67
C ALA A 236 10.81 12.28 -19.58
N GLU A 237 10.07 11.54 -18.77
CA GLU A 237 10.27 10.09 -18.56
C GLU A 237 9.58 9.23 -19.62
N TRP A 238 8.52 9.77 -20.23
CA TRP A 238 7.69 9.07 -21.20
C TRP A 238 7.29 9.97 -22.39
N PRO A 239 8.26 10.49 -23.16
CA PRO A 239 7.98 11.33 -24.31
C PRO A 239 7.18 10.57 -25.38
N ASP A 240 6.16 11.22 -25.95
CA ASP A 240 5.37 10.72 -27.07
C ASP A 240 4.77 9.31 -26.87
N GLY A 241 4.49 8.92 -25.62
CA GLY A 241 3.92 7.60 -25.33
C GLY A 241 4.94 6.47 -25.29
N HIS A 242 6.24 6.78 -25.29
CA HIS A 242 7.32 5.81 -25.20
C HIS A 242 8.24 6.09 -24.02
N PRO A 243 8.83 5.06 -23.38
CA PRO A 243 9.79 5.28 -22.33
C PRO A 243 11.04 6.00 -22.83
N ARG A 244 11.63 6.83 -21.98
CA ARG A 244 12.99 7.34 -22.18
C ARG A 244 13.98 6.15 -22.21
N LYS A 245 14.32 5.70 -23.43
CA LYS A 245 15.17 4.55 -23.79
C LYS A 245 14.62 3.16 -23.42
N GLU A 246 14.86 2.19 -24.31
CA GLU A 246 14.69 0.74 -24.09
C GLU A 246 15.62 0.27 -22.96
N ALA A 247 15.18 0.38 -21.72
CA ALA A 247 15.97 -0.10 -20.61
C ALA A 247 15.14 -1.10 -19.80
N SER A 248 15.56 -2.36 -19.81
CA SER A 248 15.02 -3.45 -18.99
C SER A 248 15.04 -3.20 -17.47
N ASN A 249 15.57 -2.07 -17.01
CA ASN A 249 15.72 -1.71 -15.60
C ASN A 249 14.89 -0.48 -15.19
N VAL A 250 14.12 -0.67 -14.11
CA VAL A 250 13.22 0.31 -13.48
C VAL A 250 13.88 1.68 -13.20
N LYS A 251 15.15 1.70 -12.80
CA LYS A 251 15.92 2.94 -12.53
C LYS A 251 16.20 3.79 -13.76
N ASN A 252 16.12 3.20 -14.95
CA ASN A 252 16.46 3.88 -16.19
C ASN A 252 15.25 4.60 -16.81
N TYR A 253 14.03 4.31 -16.34
CA TYR A 253 12.81 4.98 -16.81
C TYR A 253 12.47 6.24 -16.02
N ALA A 254 12.67 6.23 -14.70
CA ALA A 254 12.48 7.41 -13.88
C ALA A 254 13.73 8.32 -13.94
N LEU A 255 13.53 9.64 -13.88
CA LEU A 255 14.61 10.61 -13.79
C LEU A 255 15.48 10.31 -12.56
N GLN A 256 16.78 10.50 -12.72
CA GLN A 256 17.67 10.58 -11.57
C GLN A 256 17.39 11.88 -10.81
N ILE A 257 17.72 11.94 -9.51
CA ILE A 257 17.45 13.14 -8.70
C ILE A 257 18.17 14.38 -9.26
N GLU A 258 19.37 14.24 -9.82
CA GLU A 258 20.07 15.38 -10.45
C GLU A 258 19.38 15.86 -11.74
N GLU A 259 18.78 14.95 -12.50
CA GLU A 259 17.98 15.30 -13.67
C GLU A 259 16.67 15.97 -13.26
N LEU A 260 16.05 15.51 -12.17
CA LEU A 260 14.88 16.11 -11.56
C LEU A 260 15.16 17.53 -11.05
N LYS A 261 16.29 17.75 -10.36
CA LYS A 261 16.77 19.07 -9.91
C LYS A 261 16.93 20.02 -11.09
N THR A 262 17.57 19.55 -12.16
CA THR A 262 17.79 20.34 -13.38
C THR A 262 16.47 20.68 -14.08
N LEU A 263 15.55 19.70 -14.17
CA LEU A 263 14.26 19.87 -14.84
C LEU A 263 13.35 20.87 -14.12
N LEU A 264 13.36 20.84 -12.79
CA LEU A 264 12.46 21.64 -11.96
C LEU A 264 13.08 22.99 -11.56
N GLY A 265 14.41 23.13 -11.60
CA GLY A 265 15.11 24.37 -11.28
C GLY A 265 14.70 24.90 -9.91
N ASP A 266 14.24 26.15 -9.86
CA ASP A 266 13.81 26.83 -8.64
C ASP A 266 12.58 26.18 -7.97
N GLN A 267 11.82 25.33 -8.67
CA GLN A 267 10.71 24.57 -8.10
C GLN A 267 11.21 23.40 -7.23
N PHE A 268 12.47 22.98 -7.35
CA PHE A 268 13.06 21.92 -6.53
C PHE A 268 13.75 22.50 -5.30
N ASP A 269 12.96 22.74 -4.24
CA ASP A 269 13.47 23.36 -3.02
C ASP A 269 14.24 22.39 -2.10
N LYS A 270 14.86 22.96 -1.04
CA LYS A 270 15.61 22.20 -0.01
C LYS A 270 14.73 21.25 0.82
N ARG A 271 13.40 21.39 0.81
CA ARG A 271 12.49 20.47 1.51
C ARG A 271 12.27 19.22 0.67
N LEU A 272 12.05 19.40 -0.63
CA LEU A 272 11.96 18.32 -1.61
C LEU A 272 13.26 17.54 -1.73
N GLU A 273 14.41 18.22 -1.72
CA GLU A 273 15.72 17.55 -1.69
C GLU A 273 15.81 16.58 -0.49
N ARG A 274 15.43 17.03 0.72
CA ARG A 274 15.46 16.17 1.92
C ARG A 274 14.54 14.96 1.78
N ILE A 275 13.33 15.14 1.25
CA ILE A 275 12.37 14.06 1.03
C ILE A 275 12.83 13.04 0.00
N PHE A 276 13.45 13.47 -1.10
CA PHE A 276 13.81 12.56 -2.19
C PHE A 276 15.22 11.96 -2.07
N ASP A 277 16.21 12.72 -1.58
CA ASP A 277 17.60 12.26 -1.40
C ASP A 277 17.78 11.40 -0.14
N GLY A 278 16.79 11.36 0.76
CA GLY A 278 16.84 10.47 1.91
C GLY A 278 17.98 10.78 2.89
N LYS A 279 18.35 12.07 3.03
CA LYS A 279 19.19 12.57 4.15
C LYS A 279 18.46 12.51 5.50
N TYR A 280 17.58 11.52 5.68
CA TYR A 280 16.94 11.21 6.95
C TYR A 280 17.56 9.93 7.50
N HIS A 281 18.55 10.10 8.36
CA HIS A 281 19.01 9.00 9.18
C HIS A 281 17.97 8.72 10.26
N VAL A 282 17.27 7.59 10.14
CA VAL A 282 16.52 6.99 11.25
C VAL A 282 17.54 6.61 12.32
N LYS A 283 17.84 7.52 13.24
CA LYS A 283 18.70 7.23 14.39
C LYS A 283 17.90 6.37 15.37
N GLY A 284 18.09 5.06 15.26
CA GLY A 284 17.68 4.08 16.26
C GLY A 284 18.68 2.94 16.32
N LYS A 285 19.32 2.73 17.48
CA LYS A 285 20.07 1.49 17.74
C LYS A 285 19.04 0.38 17.96
N PHE A 286 18.71 -0.39 16.93
CA PHE A 286 17.86 -1.56 17.09
C PHE A 286 18.44 -2.73 16.30
N SER A 287 18.48 -3.89 16.95
CA SER A 287 19.11 -5.11 16.43
C SER A 287 18.40 -5.56 15.15
N LYS A 288 19.20 -5.96 14.15
CA LYS A 288 18.73 -6.75 13.02
C LYS A 288 18.24 -8.09 13.56
N GLN A 289 16.97 -8.20 13.93
CA GLN A 289 16.34 -9.51 13.95
C GLN A 289 15.99 -9.87 12.50
N SER A 290 16.85 -10.69 11.91
CA SER A 290 16.53 -11.50 10.75
C SER A 290 15.26 -12.30 11.06
N VAL A 291 14.21 -12.09 10.27
CA VAL A 291 13.07 -13.00 10.25
C VAL A 291 13.59 -14.28 9.62
N ASP A 292 13.80 -15.30 10.44
CA ASP A 292 14.12 -16.65 9.99
C ASP A 292 12.86 -17.24 9.33
N LEU A 293 12.83 -17.22 7.99
CA LEU A 293 11.73 -17.71 7.17
C LEU A 293 11.61 -19.25 7.17
N LYS A 294 12.42 -19.97 7.95
CA LYS A 294 12.35 -21.44 8.03
C LYS A 294 11.28 -22.00 8.97
N THR A 295 10.65 -21.18 9.81
CA THR A 295 9.70 -21.70 10.83
C THR A 295 8.23 -21.71 10.40
N PHE A 296 7.89 -21.31 9.18
CA PHE A 296 6.49 -21.31 8.69
C PHE A 296 6.14 -22.45 7.71
N ILE A 297 7.08 -23.36 7.44
CA ILE A 297 6.81 -24.60 6.68
C ILE A 297 7.05 -25.80 7.59
N SER A 298 6.26 -25.90 8.66
CA SER A 298 6.12 -27.14 9.44
C SER A 298 4.82 -27.08 10.24
N ALA A 299 3.70 -26.92 9.55
CA ALA A 299 2.38 -27.12 10.12
C ALA A 299 1.40 -27.58 9.02
N GLN A 300 1.76 -28.65 8.31
CA GLN A 300 0.83 -29.44 7.50
C GLN A 300 1.48 -30.78 7.10
N VAL A 301 1.75 -31.63 8.08
CA VAL A 301 1.59 -33.08 7.96
C VAL A 301 1.08 -33.56 9.32
N VAL A 302 -0.22 -33.40 9.53
CA VAL A 302 -0.96 -34.33 10.38
C VAL A 302 -1.86 -35.05 9.39
N GLU A 303 -1.34 -36.14 8.82
CA GLU A 303 -2.21 -37.16 8.26
C GLU A 303 -2.93 -37.83 9.43
N GLU A 304 -4.24 -37.74 9.38
CA GLU A 304 -5.17 -38.55 10.16
C GLU A 304 -4.88 -40.03 9.93
N SER A 305 -4.80 -40.80 11.02
CA SER A 305 -5.46 -42.11 11.04
C SER A 305 -6.20 -42.24 12.37
N SER A 306 -7.51 -42.37 12.23
CA SER A 306 -8.54 -42.39 13.26
C SER A 306 -8.53 -43.68 14.09
N PRO A 307 -9.29 -43.74 15.21
CA PRO A 307 -9.26 -44.85 16.15
C PRO A 307 -10.21 -45.98 15.76
N GLU A 308 -9.76 -47.22 15.92
CA GLU A 308 -10.51 -48.36 16.46
C GLU A 308 -9.58 -49.18 17.36
#